data_AF-A0A0T5ZJS9-F1
#
_entry.id   AF-A0A0T5ZJS9-F1
#
_cell.length_a   1.000
_cell.length_b   1.000
_cell.length_c   1.000
_cell.angle_alpha   90.00
_cell.angle_beta   90.00
_cell.angle_gamma   90.00
#
_symmetry.space_group_name_H-M   'P 1'
#
loop_
_entity.id
_entity.type
_entity.pdbx_description
1 polymer ?
#
loop_
_entity_poly.entity_id
_entity_poly.type
_entity_poly.pdbx_seq_one_letter_code
_entity_poly.pdbx_strand_id
1 'polypeptide(L)'
;MQDERLTPDMPVLDRQGVPVRHDAPGGAVTPGRVPETKPTPLQGAFIHLSLVGLICGTIAITALNLGAQLHDPIVRFPVLLGGLMLVLVTADAALRIWRSAFAWLAVHRGRGLVRFAWFAVACLGVVLEVTAIWLVVGA
;
A
#
# COMPACT_ATOMS: atom_id res chain seq x y z
N MET A 1 -9.75 3.33 36.07
CA MET A 1 -8.38 2.92 35.70
C MET A 1 -7.55 4.19 35.55
N GLN A 2 -6.60 4.46 36.45
CA GLN A 2 -5.58 5.48 36.22
C GLN A 2 -4.58 4.96 35.19
N ASP A 3 -4.23 5.78 34.19
CA ASP A 3 -3.27 5.44 33.15
C ASP A 3 -1.85 5.45 33.74
N GLU A 4 -1.14 4.30 33.70
CA GLU A 4 0.19 4.11 34.32
C GLU A 4 1.28 5.03 33.75
N ARG A 5 0.98 5.74 32.66
CA ARG A 5 1.89 6.68 31.99
C ARG A 5 1.86 8.09 32.58
N LEU A 6 0.94 8.40 33.49
CA LEU A 6 0.83 9.71 34.13
C LEU A 6 1.86 9.84 35.27
N THR A 7 2.81 10.77 35.13
CA THR A 7 3.69 11.16 36.24
C THR A 7 2.97 12.14 37.18
N PRO A 8 3.36 12.19 38.48
CA PRO A 8 2.63 12.94 39.51
C PRO A 8 2.45 14.45 39.25
N ASP A 9 3.30 15.05 38.41
CA ASP A 9 3.29 16.48 38.07
C ASP A 9 2.78 16.76 36.63
N MET A 10 2.31 15.74 35.91
CA MET A 10 1.87 15.93 34.53
C MET A 10 0.45 16.51 34.51
N PRO A 11 0.21 17.64 33.83
CA PRO A 11 -1.14 18.19 33.70
C PRO A 11 -2.03 17.16 32.98
N VAL A 12 -3.14 16.80 33.62
CA VAL A 12 -4.14 15.91 33.04
C VAL A 12 -4.84 16.68 31.92
N LEU A 13 -4.40 16.45 30.69
CA LEU A 13 -5.06 17.01 29.52
C LEU A 13 -6.40 16.30 29.35
N ASP A 14 -7.49 17.07 29.43
CA ASP A 14 -8.80 16.57 29.03
C ASP A 14 -8.72 16.04 27.60
N ARG A 15 -9.29 14.85 27.39
CA ARG A 15 -9.42 14.33 26.03
C ARG A 15 -10.22 15.33 25.23
N GLN A 16 -9.60 15.93 24.23
CA GLN A 16 -10.32 16.71 23.24
C GLN A 16 -11.42 15.82 22.66
N GLY A 17 -12.66 16.30 22.73
CA GLY A 17 -13.78 15.64 22.07
C GLY A 17 -13.48 15.56 20.59
N VAL A 18 -13.11 14.37 20.11
CA VAL A 18 -12.89 14.17 18.67
C VAL A 18 -14.25 14.29 18.02
N PRO A 19 -14.47 15.30 17.14
CA PRO A 19 -15.76 15.43 16.47
C PRO A 19 -16.04 14.14 15.72
N VAL A 20 -17.18 13.53 16.02
CA VAL A 20 -17.64 12.34 15.32
C VAL A 20 -17.84 12.75 13.86
N ARG A 21 -17.04 12.16 12.97
CA ARG A 21 -17.06 12.54 11.55
C ARG A 21 -18.37 12.06 10.92
N HIS A 22 -19.28 12.98 10.71
CA HIS A 22 -20.46 12.76 9.89
C HIS A 22 -20.09 12.99 8.42
N ASP A 23 -20.51 12.08 7.53
CA ASP A 23 -20.26 12.22 6.09
C ASP A 23 -21.11 13.33 5.45
N ALA A 24 -22.24 13.69 6.07
CA ALA A 24 -23.10 14.81 5.72
C ALA A 24 -23.70 15.44 6.99
N PRO A 25 -24.10 16.73 6.98
CA PRO A 25 -24.82 17.33 8.11
C PRO A 25 -26.11 16.54 8.41
N GLY A 26 -26.22 15.99 9.62
CA GLY A 26 -27.34 15.11 10.02
C GLY A 26 -27.27 13.67 9.49
N GLY A 27 -26.18 13.30 8.81
CA GLY A 27 -25.96 11.94 8.32
C GLY A 27 -25.57 10.94 9.41
N ALA A 28 -25.83 9.66 9.15
CA ALA A 28 -25.44 8.57 10.04
C ALA A 28 -23.92 8.59 10.29
N VAL A 29 -23.53 8.19 11.51
CA VAL A 29 -22.12 8.06 11.89
C VAL A 29 -21.52 6.88 11.14
N THR A 30 -20.70 7.17 10.12
CA THR A 30 -19.96 6.14 9.40
C THR A 30 -18.66 5.84 10.16
N PRO A 31 -18.31 4.56 10.42
CA PRO A 31 -17.06 4.23 11.11
C PRO A 31 -15.84 4.81 10.39
N GLY A 32 -14.80 5.19 11.14
CA GLY A 32 -13.54 5.65 10.54
C GLY A 32 -12.76 4.53 9.85
N ARG A 33 -12.90 3.30 10.36
CA ARG A 33 -12.21 2.11 9.86
C ARG A 33 -13.12 0.89 10.03
N VAL A 34 -13.14 0.02 9.04
CA VAL A 34 -13.70 -1.33 9.18
C VAL A 34 -12.55 -2.27 9.54
N PRO A 35 -12.63 -3.02 10.66
CA PRO A 35 -11.59 -3.97 11.04
C PRO A 35 -11.29 -4.99 9.93
N GLU A 36 -10.01 -5.25 9.67
CA GLU A 36 -9.60 -6.32 8.76
C GLU A 36 -9.57 -7.65 9.52
N THR A 37 -10.33 -8.63 9.06
CA THR A 37 -10.53 -9.89 9.79
C THR A 37 -9.63 -11.02 9.34
N LYS A 38 -8.96 -10.91 8.17
CA LYS A 38 -7.97 -11.93 7.75
C LYS A 38 -6.77 -11.25 7.07
N PRO A 39 -5.72 -10.86 7.80
CA PRO A 39 -4.56 -10.21 7.18
C PRO A 39 -3.92 -11.10 6.12
N THR A 40 -3.34 -10.50 5.09
CA THR A 40 -2.58 -11.26 4.08
C THR A 40 -1.21 -11.64 4.66
N PRO A 41 -0.62 -12.78 4.26
CA PRO A 41 0.65 -13.24 4.81
C PRO A 41 1.81 -12.26 4.55
N LEU A 42 1.77 -11.54 3.42
CA LEU A 42 2.78 -10.56 3.04
C LEU A 42 2.63 -9.21 3.76
N GLN A 43 1.53 -8.97 4.47
CA GLN A 43 1.27 -7.70 5.13
C GLN A 43 2.36 -7.32 6.14
N GLY A 44 2.86 -8.29 6.91
CA GLY A 44 3.94 -8.07 7.88
C GLY A 44 5.31 -7.88 7.23
N ALA A 45 5.51 -8.42 6.02
CA ALA A 45 6.77 -8.34 5.28
C ALA A 45 6.81 -7.18 4.26
N PHE A 46 5.70 -6.42 4.10
CA PHE A 46 5.53 -5.37 3.10
C PHE A 46 6.72 -4.39 3.03
N ILE A 47 7.15 -3.88 4.19
CA ILE A 47 8.25 -2.90 4.26
C ILE A 47 9.56 -3.53 3.77
N HIS A 48 9.86 -4.76 4.20
CA HIS A 48 11.08 -5.46 3.83
C HIS A 48 11.12 -5.79 2.33
N LEU A 49 10.02 -6.28 1.76
CA LEU A 49 9.94 -6.53 0.32
C LEU A 49 10.02 -5.22 -0.50
N SER A 50 9.35 -4.16 -0.03
CA SER A 50 9.41 -2.85 -0.70
C SER A 50 10.82 -2.27 -0.69
N LEU A 51 11.59 -2.48 0.39
CA LEU A 51 12.97 -2.06 0.48
C LEU A 51 13.85 -2.76 -0.57
N VAL A 52 13.65 -4.06 -0.80
CA VAL A 52 14.36 -4.79 -1.87
C VAL A 52 14.04 -4.18 -3.24
N GLY A 53 12.76 -3.92 -3.52
CA GLY A 53 12.33 -3.23 -4.74
C GLY A 53 12.97 -1.86 -4.90
N LEU A 54 12.99 -1.06 -3.84
CA LEU A 54 13.57 0.29 -3.84
C LEU A 54 15.08 0.28 -4.13
N ILE A 55 15.83 -0.60 -3.47
CA ILE A 55 17.28 -0.73 -3.67
C ILE A 55 17.56 -1.16 -5.11
N CYS A 56 16.86 -2.17 -5.59
CA CYS A 56 17.02 -2.66 -6.96
C CYS A 56 16.69 -1.59 -8.01
N GLY A 57 15.59 -0.87 -7.83
CA GLY A 57 15.21 0.25 -8.70
C GLY A 57 16.24 1.37 -8.70
N THR A 58 16.77 1.72 -7.52
CA THR A 58 17.84 2.72 -7.37
C THR A 58 19.09 2.32 -8.15
N ILE A 59 19.54 1.06 -8.02
CA ILE A 59 20.70 0.53 -8.75
C ILE A 59 20.45 0.59 -10.27
N ALA A 60 19.32 0.07 -10.75
CA ALA A 60 19.00 0.03 -12.17
C ALA A 60 18.93 1.43 -12.79
N ILE A 61 18.20 2.36 -12.16
CA ILE A 61 18.07 3.74 -12.65
C ILE A 61 19.42 4.44 -12.65
N THR A 62 20.24 4.24 -11.62
CA THR A 62 21.58 4.84 -11.54
C THR A 62 22.48 4.30 -12.63
N ALA A 63 22.48 2.99 -12.87
CA ALA A 63 23.28 2.38 -13.93
C ALA A 63 22.88 2.93 -15.31
N LEU A 64 21.58 3.04 -15.60
CA LEU A 64 21.08 3.64 -16.83
C LEU A 64 21.52 5.11 -16.99
N ASN A 65 21.46 5.90 -15.92
CA ASN A 65 21.92 7.29 -15.93
C ASN A 65 23.44 7.44 -16.15
N LEU A 66 24.22 6.42 -15.78
CA LEU A 66 25.67 6.37 -16.02
C LEU A 66 26.03 5.81 -17.41
N GLY A 67 25.04 5.52 -18.25
CA GLY A 67 25.23 5.07 -19.63
C GLY A 67 25.20 3.55 -19.82
N ALA A 68 24.83 2.77 -18.80
CA ALA A 68 24.55 1.35 -18.99
C ALA A 68 23.33 1.17 -19.91
N GLN A 69 23.32 0.07 -20.65
CA GLN A 69 22.25 -0.28 -21.57
C GLN A 69 21.24 -1.21 -20.90
N LEU A 70 20.03 -1.31 -21.47
CA LEU A 70 18.97 -2.18 -20.95
C LEU A 70 19.36 -3.65 -20.91
N HIS A 71 20.22 -4.09 -21.83
CA HIS A 71 20.67 -5.47 -21.90
C HIS A 71 21.79 -5.80 -20.89
N ASP A 72 22.37 -4.79 -20.25
CA ASP A 72 23.48 -4.98 -19.32
C ASP A 72 23.02 -5.73 -18.07
N PRO A 73 23.82 -6.69 -17.56
CA PRO A 73 23.45 -7.48 -16.39
C PRO A 73 23.22 -6.62 -15.14
N ILE A 74 23.94 -5.51 -15.01
CA ILE A 74 23.78 -4.55 -13.90
C ILE A 74 22.41 -3.87 -13.89
N VAL A 75 21.69 -3.84 -15.02
CA VAL A 75 20.32 -3.33 -15.13
C VAL A 75 19.32 -4.48 -15.04
N ARG A 76 19.52 -5.56 -15.80
CA ARG A 76 18.57 -6.69 -15.87
C ARG A 76 18.37 -7.40 -14.54
N PHE A 77 19.44 -7.72 -13.80
CA PHE A 77 19.29 -8.47 -12.55
C PHE A 77 18.51 -7.68 -11.49
N PRO A 78 18.81 -6.39 -11.22
CA PRO A 78 17.99 -5.59 -10.32
C PRO A 78 16.55 -5.39 -10.82
N VAL A 79 16.33 -5.18 -12.11
CA VAL A 79 14.96 -5.04 -12.65
C VAL A 79 14.15 -6.32 -12.46
N LEU A 80 14.74 -7.49 -12.71
CA LEU A 80 14.07 -8.77 -12.48
C LEU A 80 13.74 -8.98 -11.00
N LEU A 81 14.71 -8.83 -10.12
CA LEU A 81 14.52 -9.07 -8.69
C LEU A 81 13.59 -8.03 -8.06
N GLY A 82 13.88 -6.75 -8.27
CA GLY A 82 13.10 -5.64 -7.75
C GLY A 82 11.70 -5.59 -8.34
N GLY A 83 11.58 -5.81 -9.64
CA GLY A 83 10.29 -5.90 -10.33
C GLY A 83 9.42 -7.04 -9.81
N LEU A 84 10.00 -8.23 -9.60
CA LEU A 84 9.26 -9.35 -9.01
C LEU A 84 8.76 -9.03 -7.60
N MET A 85 9.61 -8.42 -6.76
CA MET A 85 9.19 -7.99 -5.41
C MET A 85 8.08 -6.94 -5.46
N LEU A 86 8.17 -5.98 -6.40
CA LEU A 86 7.17 -4.95 -6.60
C LEU A 86 5.82 -5.58 -7.02
N VAL A 87 5.83 -6.49 -8.00
CA VAL A 87 4.63 -7.23 -8.43
C VAL A 87 3.96 -7.96 -7.27
N LEU A 88 4.73 -8.66 -6.44
CA LEU A 88 4.19 -9.38 -5.28
C LEU A 88 3.52 -8.43 -4.28
N VAL A 89 4.17 -7.30 -4.01
CA VAL A 89 3.66 -6.30 -3.06
C VAL A 89 2.43 -5.57 -3.61
N THR A 90 2.42 -5.22 -4.89
CA THR A 90 1.29 -4.58 -5.57
C THR A 90 0.10 -5.53 -5.65
N ALA A 91 0.33 -6.82 -5.95
CA ALA A 91 -0.71 -7.85 -5.94
C ALA A 91 -1.31 -8.07 -4.54
N ASP A 92 -0.48 -8.12 -3.50
CA ASP A 92 -0.93 -8.17 -2.11
C ASP A 92 -1.78 -6.94 -1.74
N ALA A 93 -1.34 -5.75 -2.15
CA ALA A 93 -2.09 -4.52 -1.94
C ALA A 93 -3.44 -4.54 -2.67
N ALA A 94 -3.50 -5.03 -3.91
CA ALA A 94 -4.73 -5.19 -4.67
C ALA A 94 -5.72 -6.12 -3.93
N LEU A 95 -5.27 -7.25 -3.40
CA LEU A 95 -6.09 -8.16 -2.61
C LEU A 95 -6.65 -7.49 -1.34
N ARG A 96 -5.83 -6.71 -0.64
CA ARG A 96 -6.28 -5.94 0.53
C ARG A 96 -7.30 -4.87 0.16
N ILE A 97 -7.11 -4.17 -0.96
CA ILE A 97 -8.07 -3.17 -1.44
C ILE A 97 -9.39 -3.83 -1.84
N TRP A 98 -9.34 -4.96 -2.57
CA TRP A 98 -10.53 -5.73 -2.95
C TRP A 98 -11.36 -6.11 -1.72
N ARG A 99 -10.73 -6.72 -0.72
CA ARG A 99 -11.41 -7.14 0.51
C ARG A 99 -11.96 -5.96 1.30
N SER A 100 -11.20 -4.86 1.36
CA SER A 100 -11.67 -3.61 1.95
C SER A 100 -12.88 -3.06 1.20
N ALA A 101 -12.92 -3.14 -0.13
CA ALA A 101 -14.03 -2.65 -0.93
C ALA A 101 -15.34 -3.40 -0.60
N PHE A 102 -15.31 -4.73 -0.48
CA PHE A 102 -16.47 -5.52 -0.07
C PHE A 102 -16.92 -5.22 1.36
N ALA A 103 -15.98 -5.09 2.29
CA ALA A 103 -16.29 -4.72 3.67
C ALA A 103 -16.99 -3.34 3.74
N TRP A 104 -16.59 -2.42 2.85
CA TRP A 104 -17.19 -1.10 2.76
C TRP A 104 -18.53 -1.07 2.03
N LEU A 105 -18.79 -1.95 1.06
CA LEU A 105 -20.10 -2.02 0.39
C LEU A 105 -21.24 -2.31 1.38
N ALA A 106 -20.98 -3.11 2.41
CA ALA A 106 -21.95 -3.43 3.46
C ALA A 106 -22.26 -2.25 4.39
N VAL A 107 -21.35 -1.27 4.49
CA VAL A 107 -21.47 -0.12 5.40
C VAL A 107 -21.87 1.15 4.65
N HIS A 108 -21.16 1.47 3.58
CA HIS A 108 -21.34 2.69 2.79
C HIS A 108 -20.92 2.48 1.32
N ARG A 109 -21.90 2.47 0.40
CA ARG A 109 -21.68 2.22 -1.03
C ARG A 109 -20.62 3.13 -1.68
N GLY A 110 -20.68 4.45 -1.46
CA GLY A 110 -19.72 5.39 -2.06
C GLY A 110 -18.26 5.11 -1.70
N ARG A 111 -17.95 4.93 -0.40
CA ARG A 111 -16.63 4.54 0.09
C ARG A 111 -16.18 3.15 -0.42
N GLY A 112 -17.12 2.24 -0.68
CA GLY A 112 -16.84 0.96 -1.34
C GLY A 112 -16.44 1.12 -2.81
N LEU A 113 -17.21 1.91 -3.58
CA LEU A 113 -16.94 2.17 -5.00
C LEU A 113 -15.58 2.84 -5.24
N VAL A 114 -15.20 3.82 -4.41
CA VAL A 114 -13.87 4.45 -4.49
C VAL A 114 -12.75 3.42 -4.33
N ARG A 115 -12.94 2.40 -3.47
CA ARG A 115 -11.96 1.32 -3.30
C ARG A 115 -11.91 0.38 -4.52
N PHE A 116 -13.03 0.13 -5.20
CA PHE A 116 -13.01 -0.60 -6.47
C PHE A 116 -12.25 0.15 -7.56
N ALA A 117 -12.36 1.48 -7.61
CA ALA A 117 -11.54 2.28 -8.51
C ALA A 117 -10.04 2.10 -8.20
N TRP A 118 -9.66 2.15 -6.92
CA TRP A 118 -8.28 1.87 -6.50
C TRP A 118 -7.83 0.43 -6.76
N PHE A 119 -8.74 -0.55 -6.67
CA PHE A 119 -8.44 -1.92 -7.06
C PHE A 119 -8.12 -2.02 -8.55
N ALA A 120 -8.91 -1.37 -9.41
CA ALA A 120 -8.64 -1.31 -10.84
C ALA A 120 -7.28 -0.65 -11.14
N VAL A 121 -6.94 0.44 -10.43
CA VAL A 121 -5.62 1.08 -10.52
C VAL A 121 -4.50 0.13 -10.09
N ALA A 122 -4.68 -0.61 -9.01
CA ALA A 122 -3.69 -1.59 -8.54
C ALA A 122 -3.50 -2.74 -9.55
N CYS A 123 -4.58 -3.26 -10.13
CA CYS A 123 -4.50 -4.27 -11.20
C CYS A 123 -3.78 -3.73 -12.44
N LEU A 124 -4.08 -2.48 -12.84
CA LEU A 124 -3.35 -1.83 -13.92
C LEU A 124 -1.86 -1.70 -13.59
N GLY A 125 -1.53 -1.32 -12.34
CA GLY A 125 -0.16 -1.28 -11.84
C GLY A 125 0.58 -2.61 -12.04
N VAL A 126 -0.02 -3.73 -11.61
CA VAL A 126 0.56 -5.08 -11.81
C VAL A 126 0.79 -5.38 -13.29
N VAL A 127 -0.17 -5.06 -14.17
CA VAL A 127 -0.02 -5.27 -15.61
C VAL A 127 1.14 -4.45 -16.17
N LEU A 128 1.26 -3.18 -15.79
CA LEU A 128 2.33 -2.30 -16.23
C LEU A 128 3.69 -2.77 -15.71
N GLU A 129 3.78 -3.20 -14.45
CA GLU A 129 5.00 -3.75 -13.85
C GLU A 129 5.47 -5.00 -14.59
N VAL A 130 4.58 -5.98 -14.82
CA VAL A 130 4.88 -7.21 -15.57
C VAL A 130 5.32 -6.87 -17.00
N THR A 131 4.63 -5.93 -17.65
CA THR A 131 4.97 -5.49 -19.01
C THR A 131 6.34 -4.85 -19.05
N ALA A 132 6.66 -3.97 -18.08
CA ALA A 132 7.96 -3.33 -17.98
C ALA A 132 9.09 -4.36 -17.78
N ILE A 133 8.90 -5.33 -16.88
CA ILE A 133 9.85 -6.42 -16.67
C ILE A 133 10.06 -7.21 -17.97
N TRP A 134 8.97 -7.56 -18.65
CA TRP A 134 9.04 -8.29 -19.92
C TRP A 134 9.81 -7.54 -21.00
N LEU A 135 9.59 -6.22 -21.12
CA LEU A 135 10.31 -5.37 -22.06
C LEU A 135 11.82 -5.32 -21.76
N VAL A 136 12.22 -5.21 -20.49
CA VAL A 136 13.64 -5.17 -20.10
C VAL A 136 14.33 -6.52 -20.30
N VAL A 137 13.61 -7.62 -20.10
CA VAL A 137 14.16 -8.97 -20.33
C VAL A 137 14.25 -9.30 -21.82
N GLY A 138 13.31 -8.78 -22.63
CA GLY A 138 13.27 -8.99 -24.07
C GLY A 138 14.17 -8.06 -24.90
N ALA A 139 14.64 -6.95 -24.33
CA ALA A 139 15.57 -5.98 -24.95
C ALA A 139 17.02 -6.35 -24.69
#